data_AF-A0A2S6TQ91-F1
#
_entry.id   AF-A0A2S6TQ91-F1
#
_cell.length_a   1.000
_cell.length_b   1.000
_cell.length_c   1.000
_cell.angle_alpha   90.00
_cell.angle_beta   90.00
_cell.angle_gamma   90.00
#
_symmetry.space_group_name_H-M   'P 1'
#
loop_
_entity.id
_entity.type
_entity.pdbx_description
1 polymer ?
#
loop_
_entity_poly.entity_id
_entity_poly.type
_entity_poly.pdbx_seq_one_letter_code
_entity_poly.pdbx_strand_id
1 'polypeptide(L)' 'ASHYYDNFHLVMFLYVCRVWDGIPVPKEKQKIKWVAPSKLDEYPMPPADKPLIPLLNEFL' A
#
# COMPACT_ATOMS: atom_id res chain seq x y z
N ALA A 1 -6.11 5.78 6.82
CA ALA A 1 -5.65 7.16 6.57
C ALA A 1 -6.79 7.98 5.99
N SER A 2 -6.80 9.29 6.23
CA SER A 2 -7.74 10.23 5.63
C SER A 2 -6.97 11.30 4.85
N HIS A 3 -7.32 11.54 3.58
CA HIS A 3 -6.63 12.52 2.74
C HIS A 3 -7.64 13.40 2.00
N TYR A 4 -7.46 14.72 2.09
CA TYR A 4 -8.28 15.68 1.37
C TYR A 4 -7.70 15.88 -0.03
N TYR A 5 -8.47 15.49 -1.04
CA TYR A 5 -8.25 15.92 -2.43
C TYR A 5 -9.16 17.11 -2.72
N ASP A 6 -8.87 17.84 -3.80
CA ASP A 6 -9.61 19.06 -4.17
C ASP A 6 -11.13 18.86 -4.28
N ASN A 7 -11.55 17.68 -4.73
CA ASN A 7 -12.96 17.39 -5.03
C ASN A 7 -13.61 16.38 -4.07
N PHE A 8 -12.85 15.74 -3.19
CA PHE A 8 -13.37 14.70 -2.30
C PHE A 8 -12.46 14.43 -1.10
N HIS A 9 -13.04 13.87 -0.05
CA HIS A 9 -12.30 13.36 1.10
C HIS A 9 -12.14 11.85 0.97
N LEU A 10 -10.90 11.38 0.82
CA LEU A 10 -10.57 9.97 0.77
C LEU A 10 -10.46 9.40 2.18
N VAL A 11 -11.23 8.35 2.47
CA VAL A 11 -11.01 7.47 3.62
C VAL A 11 -10.51 6.14 3.08
N MET A 12 -9.29 5.76 3.48
CA MET A 12 -8.63 4.54 3.00
C MET A 12 -8.33 3.61 4.17
N PHE A 13 -8.92 2.42 4.11
CA PHE A 13 -8.67 1.33 5.05
C PHE A 13 -7.52 0.45 4.55
N LEU A 14 -6.62 0.08 5.46
CA LEU A 14 -5.47 -0.77 5.21
C LEU A 14 -5.56 -2.02 6.09
N TYR A 15 -5.36 -3.19 5.49
CA TYR A 15 -5.47 -4.49 6.17
C TYR A 15 -4.20 -5.30 5.96
N VAL A 16 -3.75 -6.00 7.01
CA VAL A 16 -2.64 -6.94 6.92
C VAL A 16 -3.20 -8.35 6.76
N CYS A 17 -2.81 -9.00 5.66
CA CYS A 17 -3.20 -10.37 5.33
C CYS A 17 -1.95 -11.27 5.36
N ARG A 18 -1.93 -12.26 6.26
CA ARG A 18 -0.83 -13.24 6.38
C ARG A 18 -1.20 -14.63 5.89
N VAL A 19 -2.49 -14.88 5.63
CA VAL A 19 -3.02 -16.17 5.19
C VAL A 19 -4.00 -15.89 4.05
N TRP A 20 -3.73 -16.48 2.89
CA TRP A 20 -4.58 -16.40 1.70
C TRP A 20 -4.46 -17.70 0.91
N ASP A 21 -5.39 -17.91 -0.03
CA ASP A 21 -5.40 -19.04 -0.94
C ASP A 21 -4.82 -18.68 -2.32
N GLY A 22 -4.00 -19.57 -2.88
CA GLY A 22 -3.35 -19.37 -4.17
C GLY A 22 -2.14 -18.41 -4.19
N ILE A 23 -1.65 -18.10 -5.39
CA ILE A 23 -0.51 -17.20 -5.62
C ILE A 23 -1.02 -15.90 -6.26
N PRO A 24 -0.67 -14.71 -5.72
CA PRO A 24 -1.06 -13.45 -6.34
C PRO A 24 -0.51 -13.30 -7.77
N VAL A 25 -1.43 -13.11 -8.72
CA VAL A 25 -1.13 -12.89 -10.14
C VAL A 25 -1.84 -11.63 -10.65
N PRO A 26 -1.21 -10.81 -11.52
CA PRO A 26 -1.84 -9.64 -12.09
C PRO A 26 -2.95 -10.05 -13.08
N LYS A 27 -4.17 -9.53 -12.91
CA LYS A 27 -5.35 -9.85 -13.74
C LYS A 27 -5.81 -8.72 -14.65
N GLU A 28 -5.32 -7.50 -14.44
CA GLU A 28 -5.73 -6.26 -15.10
C GLU A 28 -4.54 -5.54 -15.78
N LYS A 29 -3.51 -6.31 -16.16
CA LYS A 29 -2.26 -5.80 -16.78
C LYS A 29 -1.40 -4.91 -15.87
N GLN A 30 -1.69 -4.91 -14.57
CA GLN A 30 -0.84 -4.27 -13.58
C GLN A 30 0.50 -5.00 -13.41
N LYS A 31 1.51 -4.27 -12.95
CA LYS A 31 2.79 -4.86 -12.52
C LYS A 31 2.75 -5.02 -11.00
N ILE A 32 3.12 -6.20 -10.50
CA ILE A 32 3.23 -6.47 -9.06
C ILE A 32 4.67 -6.82 -8.72
N LYS A 33 5.08 -6.49 -7.49
CA LYS A 33 6.40 -6.83 -6.96
C LYS A 33 6.28 -7.08 -5.46
N TRP A 34 6.92 -8.16 -5.00
CA TRP A 34 7.14 -8.38 -3.56
C TRP A 34 8.31 -7.54 -3.10
N VAL A 35 8.09 -6.71 -2.08
CA VAL A 35 9.04 -5.71 -1.59
C VAL A 35 9.18 -5.90 -0.09
N ALA A 36 10.43 -5.91 0.41
CA ALA A 36 10.68 -5.91 1.85
C ALA A 36 10.22 -4.56 2.45
N PRO A 37 9.67 -4.52 3.68
CA PRO A 37 9.15 -3.28 4.27
C PRO A 37 10.16 -2.13 4.18
N SER A 38 11.40 -2.37 4.58
CA SER A 38 12.50 -1.38 4.56
C SER A 38 12.83 -0.74 3.21
N LYS A 39 12.26 -1.23 2.11
CA LYS A 39 12.44 -0.68 0.75
C LYS A 39 11.18 -0.02 0.18
N LEU A 40 10.11 0.10 0.97
CA LEU A 40 8.85 0.68 0.50
C LEU A 40 9.00 2.14 0.06
N ASP A 41 9.92 2.89 0.67
CA ASP A 41 10.24 4.29 0.33
C ASP A 41 10.93 4.45 -1.04
N GLU A 42 11.53 3.39 -1.59
CA GLU A 42 12.14 3.39 -2.92
C GLU A 42 11.09 3.46 -4.06
N TYR A 43 9.79 3.24 -3.76
CA TYR A 43 8.73 3.17 -4.76
C TYR A 43 7.88 4.44 -4.78
N PRO A 44 7.54 4.96 -5.98
CA PRO A 44 6.66 6.12 -6.07
C PRO A 44 5.27 5.76 -5.54
N MET A 45 4.83 6.52 -4.53
CA MET A 45 3.51 6.37 -3.91
C MET A 45 2.72 7.68 -3.94
N PRO A 46 1.38 7.61 -4.00
CA PRO A 46 0.54 8.79 -3.85
C PRO A 46 0.76 9.49 -2.50
N PRO A 47 0.48 10.81 -2.39
CA PRO A 47 0.63 11.56 -1.15
C PRO A 47 -0.15 11.00 0.04
N ALA A 48 -1.27 10.32 -0.21
CA ALA A 48 -2.11 9.70 0.83
C ALA A 48 -1.46 8.45 1.47
N ASP A 49 -0.59 7.76 0.74
CA ASP A 49 0.02 6.48 1.14
C ASP A 49 1.37 6.66 1.83
N LYS A 50 2.15 7.68 1.43
CA LYS A 50 3.49 7.95 2.01
C LYS A 50 3.52 7.97 3.55
N PRO A 51 2.53 8.58 4.25
CA PRO A 51 2.50 8.58 5.71
C PRO A 51 2.34 7.19 6.36
N LEU A 52 1.95 6.17 5.58
CA LEU A 52 1.76 4.80 6.07
C LEU A 52 3.06 3.99 6.07
N ILE A 53 4.10 4.42 5.33
CA ILE A 53 5.36 3.68 5.19
C ILE A 53 6.04 3.45 6.55
N PRO A 54 6.21 4.46 7.43
CA PRO A 54 6.85 4.24 8.73
C PRO A 54 6.08 3.23 9.60
N LEU A 55 4.75 3.30 9.58
CA LEU A 55 3.89 2.36 10.30
C LEU A 55 4.04 0.93 9.79
N LEU A 56 4.07 0.75 8.46
CA LEU A 56 4.27 -0.56 7.84
C LEU A 56 5.66 -1.14 8.13
N ASN A 57 6.69 -0.29 8.16
CA ASN A 57 8.05 -0.71 8.49
C ASN A 57 8.21 -1.21 9.91
N GLU A 58 7.47 -0.64 10.86
CA GLU A 58 7.48 -1.08 12.25
C GLU A 58 6.62 -2.34 12.46
N PHE A 59 5.51 -2.45 11.72
CA PHE A 59 4.49 -3.48 11.96
C PHE A 59 4.75 -4.82 11.25
N LEU A 60 5.44 -4.82 10.10
CA LEU A 60 5.64 -6.00 9.25
C LEU A 60 6.93 -6.76 9.57
#